data_AF-A0A2T2U9Q5-F1
#
_entry.id   AF-A0A2T2U9Q5-F1
#
_cell.length_a   1.000
_cell.length_b   1.000
_cell.length_c   1.000
_cell.angle_alpha   90.00
_cell.angle_beta   90.00
_cell.angle_gamma   90.00
#
_symmetry.space_group_name_H-M   'P 1'
#
loop_
_entity.id
_entity.type
_entity.pdbx_description
1 polymer ?
#
loop_
_entity_poly.entity_id
_entity_poly.type
_entity_poly.pdbx_seq_one_letter_code
_entity_poly.pdbx_strand_id
1 'polypeptide(L)' 'MTVVNEKIKRQSAFVDDLLDEIGRVVVGQRYMIRRLLIGLLANGHVLLEGVPGLAKTLTVRSLASAL' A
#
# COMPACT_ATOMS: atom_id res chain seq x y z
N MET A 1 -21.88 -15.83 7.12
CA MET A 1 -20.52 -15.23 7.05
C MET A 1 -19.86 -15.33 5.67
N THR A 2 -20.32 -16.17 4.74
CA THR A 2 -19.71 -16.37 3.40
C THR A 2 -19.95 -15.23 2.41
N VAL A 3 -21.16 -14.65 2.37
CA VAL A 3 -21.51 -13.61 1.37
C VAL A 3 -20.67 -12.32 1.53
N VAL A 4 -20.34 -11.95 2.78
CA VAL A 4 -19.54 -10.74 3.07
C VAL A 4 -18.09 -10.96 2.64
N ASN A 5 -17.50 -12.11 2.96
CA ASN A 5 -16.11 -12.42 2.60
C ASN A 5 -15.93 -12.51 1.08
N GLU A 6 -16.90 -13.07 0.35
CA GLU A 6 -16.93 -13.09 -1.12
C GLU A 6 -16.89 -11.67 -1.71
N LYS A 7 -17.76 -10.77 -1.20
CA LYS A 7 -17.77 -9.37 -1.65
C LYS A 7 -16.45 -8.67 -1.36
N ILE A 8 -15.91 -8.84 -0.15
CA ILE A 8 -14.62 -8.25 0.23
C ILE A 8 -13.53 -8.72 -0.72
N LYS A 9 -13.41 -10.03 -0.96
CA LYS A 9 -12.39 -10.60 -1.83
C LYS A 9 -12.46 -10.06 -3.25
N ARG A 10 -13.67 -9.90 -3.79
CA ARG A 10 -13.88 -9.36 -5.14
C ARG A 10 -13.53 -7.87 -5.24
N GLN A 11 -13.84 -7.09 -4.19
CA GLN A 11 -13.54 -5.66 -4.16
C GLN A 11 -12.10 -5.34 -3.75
N SER A 12 -11.43 -6.24 -3.01
CA SER A 12 -10.06 -6.04 -2.56
C SER A 12 -9.00 -6.62 -3.51
N ALA A 13 -9.40 -7.24 -4.63
CA ALA A 13 -8.47 -7.89 -5.55
C ALA A 13 -7.36 -6.93 -6.06
N PHE A 14 -7.71 -5.67 -6.33
CA PHE A 14 -6.75 -4.65 -6.78
C PHE A 14 -5.64 -4.36 -5.76
N VAL A 15 -5.87 -4.64 -4.48
CA VAL A 15 -4.90 -4.36 -3.41
C VAL A 15 -3.66 -5.24 -3.58
N ASP A 16 -3.86 -6.51 -3.90
CA ASP A 16 -2.75 -7.45 -4.09
C ASP A 16 -1.95 -7.08 -5.34
N ASP A 17 -2.63 -6.76 -6.45
CA ASP A 17 -2.00 -6.32 -7.70
C ASP A 17 -1.15 -5.05 -7.50
N LEU A 18 -1.69 -4.06 -6.77
CA LEU A 18 -1.00 -2.81 -6.45
C LEU A 18 0.25 -3.06 -5.58
N LEU A 19 0.13 -3.92 -4.57
CA LEU A 19 1.26 -4.26 -3.70
C LEU A 19 2.37 -4.99 -4.45
N ASP A 20 2.01 -5.84 -5.41
CA ASP A 20 2.97 -6.57 -6.22
C ASP A 20 3.71 -5.66 -7.20
N GLU A 21 3.03 -4.70 -7.84
CA GLU A 21 3.65 -3.69 -8.70
C GLU A 21 4.67 -2.84 -7.93
N ILE A 22 4.27 -2.30 -6.77
CA ILE A 22 5.17 -1.51 -5.90
C ILE A 22 6.35 -2.37 -5.42
N GLY A 23 6.12 -3.65 -5.16
CA GLY A 23 7.13 -4.62 -4.72
C GLY A 23 8.26 -4.84 -5.72
N ARG A 24 8.06 -4.54 -7.02
CA ARG A 24 9.13 -4.62 -8.04
C ARG A 24 10.19 -3.53 -7.87
N VAL A 25 9.81 -2.38 -7.32
CA VAL A 25 10.69 -1.21 -7.15
C VAL A 25 11.12 -1.03 -5.69
N VAL A 26 10.26 -1.40 -4.75
CA VAL A 26 10.47 -1.15 -3.32
C VAL A 26 10.57 -2.47 -2.55
N VAL A 27 11.79 -2.86 -2.20
CA VAL A 27 12.07 -4.09 -1.45
C VAL A 27 12.09 -3.82 0.06
N GLY A 28 11.52 -4.73 0.85
CA GLY A 28 11.61 -4.71 2.32
C GLY A 28 10.67 -3.71 3.03
N GLN A 29 9.89 -2.92 2.31
CA GLN A 29 9.00 -1.88 2.89
C GLN A 29 7.51 -2.24 2.85
N ARG A 30 7.17 -3.52 2.75
CA ARG A 30 5.78 -3.99 2.59
C ARG A 30 4.85 -3.50 3.71
N TYR A 31 5.37 -3.37 4.93
CA TYR A 31 4.63 -2.84 6.07
C TYR A 31 4.23 -1.37 5.89
N MET A 32 5.19 -0.53 5.49
CA MET A 32 4.98 0.89 5.27
C MET A 32 3.98 1.13 4.13
N ILE A 33 4.12 0.39 3.02
CA ILE A 33 3.21 0.48 1.87
C ILE A 33 1.77 0.15 2.28
N ARG A 34 1.55 -0.93 3.04
CA ARG A 34 0.20 -1.28 3.51
C ARG A 34 -0.43 -0.19 4.37
N ARG A 35 0.34 0.42 5.28
CA ARG A 35 -0.17 1.51 6.12
C ARG A 35 -0.53 2.75 5.30
N LEU A 36 0.27 3.08 4.29
CA LEU A 36 -0.03 4.17 3.37
C LEU A 36 -1.32 3.90 2.58
N LEU A 37 -1.49 2.68 2.08
CA LEU A 37 -2.70 2.29 1.37
C LEU A 37 -3.94 2.32 2.27
N ILE A 38 -3.83 1.85 3.51
CA ILE A 38 -4.91 1.94 4.51
C ILE A 38 -5.27 3.40 4.78
N GLY A 39 -4.27 4.26 4.99
CA GLY A 39 -4.48 5.69 5.19
C GLY A 39 -5.21 6.33 4.01
N LEU A 40 -4.78 6.03 2.78
CA LEU A 40 -5.41 6.52 1.56
C LEU A 40 -6.87 6.07 1.42
N LEU A 41 -7.14 4.77 1.54
CA LEU A 41 -8.48 4.21 1.40
C LEU A 41 -9.45 4.68 2.50
N ALA A 42 -8.91 5.02 3.67
CA ALA A 42 -9.69 5.55 4.78
C ALA A 42 -9.85 7.08 4.74
N ASN A 43 -9.33 7.77 3.72
CA ASN A 43 -9.22 9.24 3.69
C ASN A 43 -8.51 9.83 4.94
N GLY A 44 -7.54 9.10 5.47
CA GLY A 44 -6.72 9.50 6.61
C GLY A 44 -5.40 10.16 6.19
N HIS A 45 -4.63 10.59 7.19
CA HIS A 45 -3.31 11.17 7.01
C HIS A 45 -2.23 10.28 7.65
N VAL A 46 -1.07 10.19 7.01
CA VAL A 46 0.07 9.39 7.49
C VAL A 46 1.32 10.25 7.54
N LEU A 47 2.01 10.23 8.67
CA LEU A 47 3.34 10.82 8.83
C LEU A 47 4.42 9.74 8.68
N LEU A 48 5.41 10.00 7.84
CA LEU A 48 6.51 9.07 7.54
C LEU A 48 7.83 9.52 8.21
N GLU A 49 8.02 9.13 9.46
CA GLU A 49 9.26 9.41 10.20
C GLU A 49 10.31 8.29 10.08
N GLY A 50 11.58 8.63 10.31
CA GLY A 50 12.71 7.71 10.28
C GLY A 50 14.00 8.36 9.78
N VAL A 51 15.11 7.62 9.80
CA VAL A 51 16.41 8.11 9.33
C VAL A 51 16.47 8.23 7.79
N PRO A 52 17.36 9.07 7.24
CA PRO A 52 17.59 9.16 5.79
C PRO A 52 17.99 7.81 5.19
N GLY A 53 17.65 7.58 3.91
CA GLY A 53 18.05 6.37 3.17
C GLY A 53 17.12 5.16 3.26
N LEU A 54 16.03 5.22 4.04
CA LEU A 54 15.07 4.10 4.18
C LEU A 54 14.00 4.03 3.08
N ALA A 55 14.34 4.46 1.87
CA ALA A 55 13.44 4.44 0.70
C ALA A 55 12.08 5.16 0.87
N LYS A 56 11.86 5.98 1.92
CA LYS A 56 10.58 6.66 2.21
C LYS A 56 10.01 7.40 1.00
N THR A 57 10.82 8.24 0.35
CA THR A 57 10.43 8.99 -0.85
C THR A 57 10.16 8.06 -2.04
N LEU A 58 10.99 7.03 -2.23
CA LEU A 58 10.81 6.05 -3.30
C LEU A 58 9.47 5.31 -3.12
N THR A 59 9.13 4.93 -1.89
CA THR A 59 7.87 4.25 -1.56
C THR A 59 6.66 5.09 -1.89
N VAL A 60 6.63 6.36 -1.45
CA VAL A 60 5.49 7.25 -1.73
C VAL A 60 5.36 7.48 -3.23
N ARG A 61 6.47 7.71 -3.94
CA ARG A 61 6.45 7.91 -5.39
C ARG A 61 5.97 6.66 -6.13
N SER A 62 6.45 5.48 -5.74
CA SER A 62 6.07 4.22 -6.38
C SER A 62 4.59 3.90 -6.14
N LEU A 63 4.08 4.14 -4.92
CA LEU A 63 2.65 4.04 -4.63
C LEU A 63 1.83 4.99 -5.51
N ALA A 64 2.23 6.26 -5.62
CA ALA A 64 1.53 7.24 -6.45
C ALA A 64 1.57 6.92 -7.95
N SER A 65 2.62 6.24 -8.43
CA SER A 65 2.72 5.81 -9.84
C SER A 65 1.97 4.53 -10.16
N ALA A 66 1.66 3.71 -9.16
CA ALA A 66 0.98 2.43 -9.33
C ALA A 66 -0.55 2.52 -9.10
N LEU A 67 -1.02 3.63 -8.53
CA LEU A 67 -2.44 4.04 -8.47
C LEU A 67 -2.89 4.66 -9.80
#